data_AF-A0A1X2IGB9-F1
#
_entry.id   AF-A0A1X2IGB9-F1
#
_cell.length_a   1.000
_cell.length_b   1.000
_cell.length_c   1.000
_cell.angle_alpha   90.00
_cell.angle_beta   90.00
_cell.angle_gamma   90.00
#
_symmetry.space_group_name_H-M   'P 1'
#
loop_
_entity.id
_entity.type
_entity.pdbx_description
1 polymer ?
#
loop_
_entity_poly.entity_id
_entity_poly.type
_entity_poly.pdbx_seq_one_letter_code
_entity_poly.pdbx_strand_id
1 'polypeptide(L)'
;MERFLSLYLHGNTSVVHVRGSTFGPDDEIHHDTTATATEITTFGSKVPDWLQKALASMTLSIPFPGTTHHDIIQSLTMDNIKIDFSMISGGPVVSGDATALLQLPKEMQFDLDVTEIDPDVYIYLEHDSASPFARLRPRKPCPSKTIHRGDPDGDDGSIPEGMFMVKSSIDKAPFQVLSGHEGEFEKFLDRVFKKRNSTVYLQGTADAMVVSEFGKLTVRDLAFKGQINTMGMQGMTNPPPKVISMAIVKGHPDALQAKTKLIITNPSDVDVNLGTITLAMLYKDIEIGNVTIQDLNLVHRSDNEFESNSYIYAKAGRQRGMCYNDGIQLSPVVEFIGNYISGESTDLVIAGRKGSTKSRLLASLMKQMVFSIQVPTFDEQPLLQDVQMNLLSSTAVAWLRNPFEDIDMQIVNINASATYQSQKIGTMYANFTDGGRGWKGPVELPPVSCQDSIEMNNNNDSEDDDCVGFVVETPRIPVMMKTVGLDMISKALGGKIEVAVDSRVTVMIDSFILADLQYKRNNITAIIKKSF
;
A
#
# COMPACT_ATOMS: atom_id res chain seq x y z
N MET A 1 -39.37 -17.61 -24.88
CA MET A 1 -38.73 -18.52 -23.90
C MET A 1 -38.16 -17.75 -22.71
N GLU A 2 -37.28 -16.77 -22.91
CA GLU A 2 -36.63 -15.99 -21.83
C GLU A 2 -37.61 -15.41 -20.78
N ARG A 3 -38.65 -14.70 -21.23
CA ARG A 3 -39.68 -14.15 -20.35
C ARG A 3 -40.39 -15.22 -19.52
N PHE A 4 -40.69 -16.37 -20.14
CA PHE A 4 -41.32 -17.49 -19.45
C PHE A 4 -40.39 -18.06 -18.37
N LEU A 5 -39.13 -18.33 -18.73
CA LEU A 5 -38.13 -18.86 -17.80
C LEU A 5 -37.90 -17.91 -16.62
N SER A 6 -37.73 -16.62 -16.89
CA SER A 6 -37.57 -15.60 -15.85
C SER A 6 -38.79 -15.58 -14.92
N LEU A 7 -40.01 -15.48 -15.46
CA LEU A 7 -41.23 -15.49 -14.64
C LEU A 7 -41.39 -16.77 -13.82
N TYR A 8 -41.10 -17.93 -14.42
CA TYR A 8 -41.17 -19.22 -13.74
C TYR A 8 -40.23 -19.27 -12.52
N LEU A 9 -38.97 -18.87 -12.69
CA LEU A 9 -37.95 -18.81 -11.65
C LEU A 9 -38.23 -17.76 -10.56
N HIS A 10 -39.10 -16.78 -10.84
CA HIS A 10 -39.60 -15.81 -9.86
C HIS A 10 -40.89 -16.26 -9.16
N GLY A 11 -41.48 -17.40 -9.56
CA GLY A 11 -42.75 -17.87 -9.01
C GLY A 11 -43.98 -17.24 -9.61
N ASN A 12 -43.78 -16.46 -10.67
CA ASN A 12 -44.84 -15.75 -11.33
C ASN A 12 -45.54 -16.68 -12.32
N THR A 13 -46.88 -16.70 -12.25
CA THR A 13 -47.71 -17.41 -13.21
C THR A 13 -47.54 -16.79 -14.60
N SER A 14 -47.18 -17.63 -15.58
CA SER A 14 -47.15 -17.24 -16.99
C SER A 14 -48.39 -17.76 -17.70
N VAL A 15 -48.92 -17.01 -18.66
CA VAL A 15 -49.99 -17.52 -19.53
C VAL A 15 -49.34 -18.17 -20.74
N VAL A 16 -49.56 -19.47 -20.90
CA VAL A 16 -49.10 -20.25 -22.06
C VAL A 16 -50.27 -20.41 -23.02
N HIS A 17 -50.04 -20.05 -24.28
CA HIS A 17 -51.01 -20.23 -25.34
C HIS A 17 -50.74 -21.55 -26.07
N VAL A 18 -51.61 -22.53 -25.85
CA VAL A 18 -51.57 -23.81 -26.57
C VAL A 18 -52.49 -23.68 -27.79
N ARG A 19 -51.93 -23.80 -28.99
CA ARG A 19 -52.68 -23.84 -30.23
C ARG A 19 -52.83 -25.27 -30.71
N GLY A 20 -54.00 -25.61 -31.26
CA GLY A 20 -54.17 -26.91 -31.89
C GLY A 20 -53.21 -27.06 -33.07
N SER A 21 -52.57 -28.23 -33.16
CA SER A 21 -51.70 -28.59 -34.27
C SER A 21 -52.53 -28.76 -35.54
N THR A 22 -51.96 -28.40 -36.69
CA THR A 22 -52.49 -28.77 -38.01
C THR A 22 -52.23 -30.25 -38.34
N PHE A 23 -51.48 -30.96 -37.50
CA PHE A 23 -51.10 -32.36 -37.67
C PHE A 23 -51.75 -33.23 -36.58
N GLY A 24 -52.20 -34.42 -36.98
CA GLY A 24 -52.67 -35.46 -36.07
C GLY A 24 -51.53 -36.34 -35.52
N PRO A 25 -51.79 -37.13 -34.46
CA PRO A 25 -50.79 -38.01 -33.85
C PRO A 25 -50.31 -39.16 -34.77
N ASP A 26 -51.06 -39.46 -35.83
CA ASP A 26 -50.77 -40.52 -36.80
C ASP A 26 -50.21 -39.99 -38.13
N ASP A 27 -49.93 -38.68 -38.21
CA ASP A 27 -49.38 -38.05 -39.41
C ASP A 27 -47.85 -38.20 -39.44
N GLU A 28 -47.30 -38.71 -40.54
CA GLU A 28 -45.85 -38.84 -40.73
C GLU A 28 -45.23 -37.47 -41.07
N ILE A 29 -44.31 -36.99 -40.22
CA ILE A 29 -43.59 -35.74 -40.44
C ILE A 29 -42.26 -36.06 -41.14
N HIS A 30 -42.13 -35.67 -42.41
CA HIS A 30 -40.86 -35.71 -43.12
C HIS A 30 -40.18 -34.34 -43.08
N HIS A 31 -38.97 -34.27 -42.52
CA HIS A 31 -38.11 -33.10 -42.61
C HIS A 31 -37.28 -33.16 -43.89
N ASP A 32 -37.65 -32.38 -44.92
CA ASP A 32 -36.78 -32.15 -46.08
C ASP A 32 -35.68 -31.14 -45.70
N THR A 33 -34.44 -31.60 -45.71
CA THR A 33 -33.26 -30.82 -45.28
C THR A 33 -32.66 -29.97 -46.40
N THR A 34 -33.32 -29.88 -47.57
CA THR A 34 -32.76 -29.17 -48.74
C THR A 34 -33.47 -27.87 -49.15
N ALA A 35 -34.57 -27.47 -48.49
CA ALA A 35 -35.28 -26.22 -48.80
C ALA A 35 -34.92 -25.09 -47.81
N THR A 36 -34.46 -23.96 -48.35
CA THR A 36 -34.14 -22.71 -47.61
C THR A 36 -35.37 -21.94 -47.11
N ALA A 37 -36.52 -22.60 -47.00
CA ALA A 37 -37.71 -22.14 -46.30
C ALA A 37 -38.41 -23.36 -45.72
N THR A 38 -38.82 -23.26 -44.46
CA THR A 38 -39.46 -24.31 -43.66
C THR A 38 -40.88 -24.64 -44.19
N GLU A 39 -40.98 -25.25 -45.36
CA GLU A 39 -42.22 -25.85 -45.83
C GLU A 39 -42.25 -27.33 -45.42
N ILE A 40 -43.01 -27.62 -44.36
CA ILE A 40 -43.35 -28.98 -43.95
C ILE A 40 -44.40 -29.49 -44.95
N THR A 41 -43.99 -30.23 -45.97
CA THR A 41 -44.94 -30.90 -46.88
C THR A 41 -45.35 -32.26 -46.31
N THR A 42 -46.57 -32.36 -45.79
CA THR A 42 -47.18 -33.62 -45.36
C THR A 42 -47.83 -34.32 -46.54
N PHE A 43 -47.30 -35.49 -46.94
CA PHE A 43 -48.04 -36.41 -47.78
C PHE A 43 -48.99 -37.24 -46.90
N GLY A 44 -50.28 -36.88 -46.93
CA GLY A 44 -51.36 -37.71 -46.38
C GLY A 44 -51.65 -37.52 -44.88
N SER A 45 -52.03 -36.30 -44.46
CA SER A 45 -52.66 -36.13 -43.15
C SER A 45 -53.98 -36.92 -43.09
N LYS A 46 -54.15 -37.75 -42.06
CA LYS A 46 -55.38 -38.53 -41.83
C LYS A 46 -56.49 -37.69 -41.19
N VAL A 47 -56.20 -36.44 -40.84
CA VAL A 47 -57.13 -35.50 -40.21
C VAL A 47 -57.86 -34.70 -41.31
N PRO A 48 -59.21 -34.71 -41.34
CA PRO A 48 -59.95 -33.91 -42.31
C PRO A 48 -59.64 -32.40 -42.22
N ASP A 49 -59.53 -31.71 -43.36
CA ASP A 49 -59.19 -30.29 -43.45
C ASP A 49 -60.02 -29.37 -42.55
N TRP A 50 -61.31 -29.66 -42.39
CA TRP A 50 -62.21 -28.87 -41.55
C TRP A 50 -61.81 -28.94 -40.06
N LEU A 51 -61.31 -30.10 -39.61
CA LEU A 51 -60.88 -30.32 -38.23
C LEU A 51 -59.50 -29.72 -37.99
N GLN A 52 -58.59 -29.80 -38.97
CA GLN A 52 -57.30 -29.09 -38.90
C GLN A 52 -57.51 -27.58 -38.77
N LYS A 53 -58.39 -27.00 -39.59
CA LYS A 53 -58.76 -25.57 -39.51
C LYS A 53 -59.41 -25.22 -38.18
N ALA A 54 -60.27 -26.07 -37.65
CA ALA A 54 -60.91 -25.87 -36.35
C ALA A 54 -59.89 -25.92 -35.19
N LEU A 55 -59.00 -26.92 -35.16
CA LEU A 55 -57.96 -27.07 -34.14
C LEU A 55 -56.94 -25.93 -34.21
N ALA A 56 -56.49 -25.55 -35.41
CA ALA A 56 -55.58 -24.42 -35.60
C ALA A 56 -56.21 -23.08 -35.20
N SER A 57 -57.53 -22.96 -35.26
CA SER A 57 -58.27 -21.76 -34.82
C SER A 57 -58.45 -21.68 -33.30
N MET A 58 -58.25 -22.81 -32.59
CA MET A 58 -58.41 -22.88 -31.14
C MET A 58 -57.09 -22.53 -30.44
N THR A 59 -57.10 -21.45 -29.65
CA THR A 59 -56.00 -21.10 -28.76
C THR A 59 -56.49 -21.19 -27.31
N LEU A 60 -55.95 -22.15 -26.57
CA LEU A 60 -56.18 -22.28 -25.13
C LEU A 60 -55.16 -21.42 -24.39
N SER A 61 -55.63 -20.56 -23.50
CA SER A 61 -54.79 -19.80 -22.58
C SER A 61 -54.75 -20.53 -21.24
N ILE A 62 -53.64 -21.18 -20.94
CA ILE A 62 -53.46 -21.98 -19.73
C ILE A 62 -52.54 -21.22 -18.77
N PRO A 63 -52.98 -20.95 -17.52
CA PRO A 63 -52.08 -20.41 -16.51
C PRO A 63 -51.07 -21.50 -16.13
N PHE A 64 -49.80 -21.22 -16.34
CA PHE A 64 -48.67 -22.06 -15.94
C PHE A 64 -48.07 -21.48 -14.65
N PRO A 65 -48.24 -22.13 -13.50
CA PRO A 65 -47.72 -21.61 -12.23
C PRO A 65 -46.19 -21.57 -12.26
N GLY A 66 -45.62 -20.56 -11.60
CA GLY A 66 -44.18 -20.52 -11.35
C GLY A 66 -43.74 -21.63 -10.39
N THR A 67 -42.45 -21.70 -10.09
CA THR A 67 -41.96 -22.64 -9.08
C THR A 67 -42.48 -22.28 -7.68
N THR A 68 -42.17 -23.11 -6.69
CA THR A 68 -42.35 -22.79 -5.27
C THR A 68 -41.01 -22.52 -4.58
N HIS A 69 -39.90 -22.86 -5.24
CA HIS A 69 -38.53 -22.68 -4.76
C HIS A 69 -37.83 -21.62 -5.62
N HIS A 70 -37.90 -20.36 -5.18
CA HIS A 70 -37.34 -19.21 -5.92
C HIS A 70 -35.93 -18.83 -5.47
N ASP A 71 -35.49 -19.37 -4.34
CA ASP A 71 -34.15 -19.15 -3.82
C ASP A 71 -33.19 -20.04 -4.61
N ILE A 72 -32.76 -19.57 -5.78
CA ILE A 72 -31.85 -20.32 -6.65
C ILE A 72 -30.42 -20.26 -6.12
N ILE A 73 -30.01 -19.09 -5.60
CA ILE A 73 -28.67 -18.85 -5.07
C ILE A 73 -28.65 -19.28 -3.60
N GLN A 74 -28.00 -20.41 -3.32
CA GLN A 74 -27.93 -21.02 -1.99
C GLN A 74 -26.80 -20.40 -1.14
N SER A 75 -25.68 -20.07 -1.79
CA SER A 75 -24.57 -19.37 -1.15
C SER A 75 -23.84 -18.50 -2.16
N LEU A 76 -23.18 -17.46 -1.65
CA LEU A 76 -22.33 -16.55 -2.40
C LEU A 76 -21.11 -16.22 -1.54
N THR A 77 -19.92 -16.51 -2.05
CA THR A 77 -18.64 -16.11 -1.46
C THR A 77 -17.86 -15.24 -2.44
N MET A 78 -16.94 -14.44 -1.92
CA MET A 78 -15.99 -13.67 -2.72
C MET A 78 -14.58 -13.86 -2.19
N ASP A 79 -13.65 -14.07 -3.12
CA ASP A 79 -12.23 -14.24 -2.87
C ASP A 79 -11.43 -13.27 -3.75
N ASN A 80 -10.12 -13.16 -3.48
CA ASN A 80 -9.18 -12.33 -4.25
C ASN A 80 -9.65 -10.87 -4.43
N ILE A 81 -10.25 -10.31 -3.39
CA ILE A 81 -10.82 -8.96 -3.44
C ILE A 81 -9.68 -7.95 -3.57
N LYS A 82 -9.79 -7.07 -4.55
CA LYS A 82 -8.89 -5.94 -4.77
C LYS A 82 -9.67 -4.64 -4.81
N ILE A 83 -9.24 -3.66 -4.00
CA ILE A 83 -9.81 -2.32 -3.98
C ILE A 83 -8.73 -1.33 -4.39
N ASP A 84 -9.01 -0.59 -5.46
CA ASP A 84 -8.07 0.39 -6.02
C ASP A 84 -8.63 1.81 -5.87
N PHE A 85 -7.98 2.60 -5.02
CA PHE A 85 -8.28 4.02 -4.76
C PHE A 85 -7.35 4.98 -5.52
N SER A 86 -6.43 4.47 -6.35
CA SER A 86 -5.45 5.30 -7.08
C SER A 86 -6.12 6.22 -8.09
N MET A 87 -7.33 5.88 -8.57
CA MET A 87 -8.10 6.68 -9.51
C MET A 87 -8.72 7.93 -8.86
N ILE A 88 -8.10 9.08 -9.11
CA ILE A 88 -8.55 10.38 -8.57
C ILE A 88 -9.90 10.82 -9.16
N SER A 89 -10.11 10.57 -10.46
CA SER A 89 -11.32 10.96 -11.19
C SER A 89 -12.12 9.71 -11.58
N GLY A 90 -13.02 9.27 -10.71
CA GLY A 90 -13.87 8.10 -10.99
C GLY A 90 -14.33 7.35 -9.74
N GLY A 91 -13.68 7.59 -8.59
CA GLY A 91 -13.89 6.80 -7.39
C GLY A 91 -13.13 5.47 -7.45
N PRO A 92 -13.16 4.70 -6.36
CA PRO A 92 -12.48 3.43 -6.30
C PRO A 92 -13.12 2.40 -7.23
N VAL A 93 -12.30 1.43 -7.65
CA VAL A 93 -12.78 0.26 -8.38
C VAL A 93 -12.50 -1.00 -7.57
N VAL A 94 -13.40 -1.98 -7.67
CA VAL A 94 -13.29 -3.27 -6.98
C VAL A 94 -13.19 -4.37 -8.02
N SER A 95 -12.27 -5.29 -7.79
CA SER A 95 -12.15 -6.55 -8.52
C SER A 95 -12.20 -7.72 -7.53
N GLY A 96 -12.53 -8.90 -8.01
CA GLY A 96 -12.54 -10.11 -7.19
C GLY A 96 -13.29 -11.25 -7.85
N ASP A 97 -13.17 -12.43 -7.26
CA ASP A 97 -13.75 -13.65 -7.79
C ASP A 97 -14.96 -14.05 -6.93
N ALA A 98 -16.13 -14.11 -7.54
CA ALA A 98 -17.37 -14.53 -6.91
C ALA A 98 -17.61 -16.02 -7.18
N THR A 99 -17.94 -16.78 -6.13
CA THR A 99 -18.36 -18.18 -6.24
C THR A 99 -19.76 -18.31 -5.67
N ALA A 100 -20.70 -18.79 -6.49
CA ALA A 100 -22.07 -19.04 -6.09
C ALA A 100 -22.41 -20.52 -6.21
N LEU A 101 -23.15 -21.04 -5.23
CA LEU A 101 -23.76 -22.37 -5.31
C LEU A 101 -25.23 -22.21 -5.65
N LEU A 102 -25.66 -22.85 -6.74
CA LEU A 102 -27.02 -22.71 -7.27
C LEU A 102 -27.76 -24.02 -7.18
N GLN A 103 -29.06 -23.94 -6.90
CA GLN A 103 -30.00 -25.05 -6.92
C GLN A 103 -31.20 -24.67 -7.79
N LEU A 104 -31.41 -25.39 -8.89
CA LEU A 104 -32.61 -25.22 -9.69
C LEU A 104 -33.82 -25.91 -9.05
N PRO A 105 -35.04 -25.45 -9.38
CA PRO A 105 -36.25 -26.16 -9.01
C PRO A 105 -36.24 -27.63 -9.46
N LYS A 106 -36.79 -28.54 -8.66
CA LYS A 106 -36.79 -29.99 -8.94
C LYS A 106 -37.56 -30.36 -10.22
N GLU A 107 -38.47 -29.49 -10.63
CA GLU A 107 -39.24 -29.63 -11.87
C GLU A 107 -38.39 -29.36 -13.12
N MET A 108 -37.24 -28.70 -12.96
CA MET A 108 -36.32 -28.33 -14.03
C MET A 108 -35.24 -29.40 -14.18
N GLN A 109 -35.50 -30.40 -15.02
CA GLN A 109 -34.62 -31.55 -15.26
C GLN A 109 -33.82 -31.39 -16.55
N PHE A 110 -33.17 -30.25 -16.73
CA PHE A 110 -32.28 -30.02 -17.86
C PHE A 110 -31.06 -29.22 -17.42
N ASP A 111 -29.96 -29.42 -18.13
CA ASP A 111 -28.69 -28.76 -17.82
C ASP A 111 -28.70 -27.30 -18.24
N LEU A 112 -28.07 -26.47 -17.41
CA LEU A 112 -28.00 -25.03 -17.60
C LEU A 112 -26.62 -24.53 -17.19
N ASP A 113 -25.94 -23.90 -18.15
CA ASP A 113 -24.61 -23.32 -17.96
C ASP A 113 -24.70 -21.80 -17.94
N VAL A 114 -24.26 -21.19 -16.84
CA VAL A 114 -24.15 -19.74 -16.69
C VAL A 114 -22.82 -19.30 -17.30
N THR A 115 -22.91 -18.44 -18.32
CA THR A 115 -21.76 -17.97 -19.10
C THR A 115 -21.38 -16.53 -18.79
N GLU A 116 -22.36 -15.70 -18.42
CA GLU A 116 -22.14 -14.31 -18.02
C GLU A 116 -23.14 -13.91 -16.92
N ILE A 117 -22.71 -13.02 -16.03
CA ILE A 117 -23.55 -12.44 -14.98
C ILE A 117 -23.41 -10.91 -15.03
N ASP A 118 -24.52 -10.17 -15.07
CA ASP A 118 -24.54 -8.70 -14.94
C ASP A 118 -25.19 -8.32 -13.58
N PRO A 119 -24.38 -8.12 -12.53
CA PRO A 119 -24.90 -7.85 -11.19
C PRO A 119 -25.08 -6.35 -10.92
N ASP A 120 -26.07 -6.02 -10.10
CA ASP A 120 -26.29 -4.71 -9.52
C ASP A 120 -26.35 -4.81 -7.99
N VAL A 121 -25.25 -4.46 -7.33
CA VAL A 121 -25.02 -4.78 -5.92
C VAL A 121 -25.09 -3.53 -5.06
N TYR A 122 -25.88 -3.60 -3.99
CA TYR A 122 -25.94 -2.59 -2.93
C TYR A 122 -25.27 -3.11 -1.66
N ILE A 123 -24.51 -2.25 -1.02
CA ILE A 123 -23.63 -2.58 0.10
C ILE A 123 -24.13 -1.90 1.37
N TYR A 124 -24.25 -2.69 2.43
CA TYR A 124 -24.81 -2.31 3.72
C TYR A 124 -23.76 -2.52 4.82
N LEU A 125 -23.71 -1.58 5.76
CA LEU A 125 -22.75 -1.62 6.87
C LEU A 125 -23.12 -2.68 7.92
N GLU A 126 -24.43 -2.84 8.16
CA GLU A 126 -25.01 -3.84 9.06
C GLU A 126 -26.15 -4.57 8.36
N HIS A 127 -26.47 -5.77 8.83
CA HIS A 127 -27.51 -6.63 8.26
C HIS A 127 -28.90 -5.96 8.24
N ASP A 128 -29.21 -5.18 9.27
CA ASP A 128 -30.48 -4.49 9.48
C ASP A 128 -30.46 -3.00 9.07
N SER A 129 -29.40 -2.56 8.37
CA SER A 129 -29.32 -1.19 7.87
C SER A 129 -30.47 -0.90 6.90
N ALA A 130 -31.24 0.15 7.18
CA ALA A 130 -32.40 0.53 6.37
C ALA A 130 -32.03 1.00 4.95
N SER A 131 -30.80 1.49 4.74
CA SER A 131 -30.32 2.02 3.47
C SER A 131 -28.89 1.52 3.17
N PRO A 132 -28.56 1.23 1.90
CA PRO A 132 -27.19 0.94 1.50
C PRO A 132 -26.35 2.22 1.53
N PHE A 133 -25.05 2.09 1.79
CA PHE A 133 -24.11 3.22 1.74
C PHE A 133 -23.35 3.30 0.41
N ALA A 134 -23.28 2.19 -0.32
CA ALA A 134 -22.58 2.11 -1.60
C ALA A 134 -23.29 1.18 -2.58
N ARG A 135 -22.98 1.37 -3.86
CA ARG A 135 -23.41 0.53 -4.98
C ARG A 135 -22.19 0.11 -5.80
N LEU A 136 -22.16 -1.15 -6.19
CA LEU A 136 -21.15 -1.74 -7.07
C LEU A 136 -21.86 -2.29 -8.31
N ARG A 137 -21.55 -1.73 -9.47
CA ARG A 137 -22.12 -2.18 -10.75
C ARG A 137 -21.01 -2.28 -11.79
N PRO A 138 -20.61 -3.50 -12.21
CA PRO A 138 -19.67 -3.68 -13.31
C PRO A 138 -20.13 -2.95 -14.58
N ARG A 139 -19.18 -2.48 -15.39
CA ARG A 139 -19.50 -1.76 -16.63
C ARG A 139 -19.92 -2.68 -17.78
N LYS A 140 -19.63 -3.97 -17.64
CA LYS A 140 -19.90 -5.04 -18.60
C LYS A 140 -20.27 -6.29 -17.80
N PRO A 141 -21.04 -7.22 -18.39
CA PRO A 141 -21.28 -8.53 -17.79
C PRO A 141 -19.96 -9.23 -17.44
N CYS A 142 -19.95 -9.86 -16.27
CA CYS A 142 -18.82 -10.61 -15.73
C CYS A 142 -18.78 -12.01 -16.37
N PRO A 143 -17.67 -12.42 -16.99
CA PRO A 143 -17.53 -13.76 -17.54
C PRO A 143 -17.63 -14.79 -16.41
N SER A 144 -18.31 -15.90 -16.69
CA SER A 144 -18.64 -16.91 -15.69
C SER A 144 -18.44 -18.32 -16.24
N LYS A 145 -18.16 -19.26 -15.35
CA LYS A 145 -18.03 -20.69 -15.65
C LYS A 145 -18.89 -21.50 -14.69
N THR A 146 -19.78 -22.32 -15.24
CA THR A 146 -20.48 -23.36 -14.49
C THR A 146 -19.57 -24.57 -14.31
N ILE A 147 -19.64 -25.17 -13.12
CA ILE A 147 -19.00 -26.42 -12.77
C ILE A 147 -20.10 -27.32 -12.20
N HIS A 148 -20.36 -28.42 -12.89
CA HIS A 148 -21.30 -29.44 -12.44
C HIS A 148 -20.61 -30.45 -11.54
N ARG A 149 -21.41 -31.15 -10.75
CA ARG A 149 -20.90 -32.24 -9.91
C ARG A 149 -20.34 -33.35 -10.80
N GLY A 150 -19.08 -33.72 -10.57
CA GLY A 150 -18.38 -34.76 -11.34
C GLY A 150 -17.57 -34.23 -12.52
N ASP A 151 -17.58 -32.91 -12.77
CA ASP A 151 -16.65 -32.30 -13.73
C ASP A 151 -15.19 -32.47 -13.27
N PRO A 152 -14.22 -32.61 -14.19
CA PRO A 152 -12.80 -32.73 -13.85
C PRO A 152 -12.25 -31.51 -13.08
N ASP A 153 -12.87 -30.35 -13.29
CA ASP A 153 -12.55 -29.08 -12.63
C ASP A 153 -13.30 -28.89 -11.30
N GLY A 154 -14.21 -29.80 -10.96
CA GLY A 154 -14.92 -29.84 -9.69
C GLY A 154 -14.07 -30.54 -8.64
N ASP A 155 -13.88 -29.90 -7.49
CA ASP A 155 -13.26 -30.56 -6.34
C ASP A 155 -14.21 -31.66 -5.85
N ASP A 156 -13.79 -32.92 -5.95
CA ASP A 156 -14.62 -34.11 -5.73
C ASP A 156 -15.19 -34.08 -4.29
N GLY A 157 -16.48 -33.77 -4.18
CA GLY A 157 -17.20 -33.64 -2.90
C GLY A 157 -17.55 -32.22 -2.44
N SER A 158 -17.13 -31.16 -3.15
CA SER A 158 -17.41 -29.76 -2.78
C SER A 158 -18.81 -29.26 -3.18
N ILE A 159 -19.47 -29.92 -4.13
CA ILE A 159 -20.80 -29.55 -4.65
C ILE A 159 -21.85 -30.54 -4.14
N PRO A 160 -22.84 -30.09 -3.34
CA PRO A 160 -23.94 -30.95 -2.87
C PRO A 160 -24.80 -31.52 -4.00
N GLU A 161 -25.53 -32.59 -3.70
CA GLU A 161 -26.44 -33.22 -4.67
C GLU A 161 -27.55 -32.27 -5.11
N GLY A 162 -27.80 -32.22 -6.43
CA GLY A 162 -28.81 -31.33 -7.03
C GLY A 162 -28.39 -29.86 -7.10
N MET A 163 -27.10 -29.57 -6.93
CA MET A 163 -26.54 -28.22 -7.05
C MET A 163 -25.42 -28.17 -8.08
N PHE A 164 -25.12 -26.97 -8.57
CA PHE A 164 -23.94 -26.67 -9.38
C PHE A 164 -23.30 -25.37 -8.91
N MET A 165 -22.02 -25.21 -9.23
CA MET A 165 -21.23 -24.04 -8.84
C MET A 165 -21.05 -23.11 -10.04
N VAL A 166 -21.13 -21.80 -9.80
CA VAL A 166 -20.81 -20.77 -10.79
C VAL A 166 -19.68 -19.92 -10.24
N LYS A 167 -18.56 -19.87 -10.96
CA LYS A 167 -17.44 -18.97 -10.69
C LYS A 167 -17.48 -17.81 -11.67
N SER A 168 -17.41 -16.58 -11.16
CA SER A 168 -17.44 -15.35 -11.96
C SER A 168 -16.33 -14.41 -11.52
N SER A 169 -15.71 -13.70 -12.47
CA SER A 169 -14.68 -12.72 -12.15
C SER A 169 -15.17 -11.31 -12.42
N ILE A 170 -15.08 -10.46 -11.39
CA ILE A 170 -15.43 -9.04 -11.45
C ILE A 170 -14.14 -8.26 -11.72
N ASP A 171 -14.09 -7.54 -12.85
CA ASP A 171 -12.96 -6.69 -13.21
C ASP A 171 -13.32 -5.21 -13.08
N LYS A 172 -12.63 -4.51 -12.17
CA LYS A 172 -12.65 -3.05 -11.99
C LYS A 172 -14.07 -2.45 -12.01
N ALA A 173 -14.98 -3.05 -11.26
CA ALA A 173 -16.32 -2.53 -11.07
C ALA A 173 -16.26 -1.22 -10.26
N PRO A 174 -16.84 -0.10 -10.75
CA PRO A 174 -16.88 1.15 -10.00
C PRO A 174 -17.62 0.99 -8.66
N PHE A 175 -16.97 1.41 -7.59
CA PHE A 175 -17.56 1.47 -6.25
C PHE A 175 -18.06 2.90 -5.99
N GLN A 176 -19.38 3.05 -6.02
CA GLN A 176 -20.03 4.34 -5.87
C GLN A 176 -20.57 4.49 -4.45
N VAL A 177 -20.02 5.43 -3.68
CA VAL A 177 -20.64 5.88 -2.42
C VAL A 177 -21.91 6.65 -2.75
N LEU A 178 -23.02 6.25 -2.13
CA LEU A 178 -24.33 6.88 -2.34
C LEU A 178 -24.39 8.24 -1.63
N SER A 179 -25.04 9.21 -2.26
CA SER A 179 -25.10 10.58 -1.76
C SER A 179 -25.76 10.65 -0.38
N GLY A 180 -25.10 11.31 0.58
CA GLY A 180 -25.58 11.43 1.95
C GLY A 180 -25.17 10.29 2.88
N HIS A 181 -24.44 9.28 2.37
CA HIS A 181 -23.94 8.14 3.13
C HIS A 181 -22.40 8.13 3.29
N GLU A 182 -21.75 9.28 3.12
CA GLU A 182 -20.30 9.41 3.27
C GLU A 182 -19.84 9.04 4.69
N GLY A 183 -20.65 9.33 5.71
CA GLY A 183 -20.34 8.98 7.09
C GLY A 183 -20.32 7.47 7.35
N GLU A 184 -21.23 6.72 6.74
CA GLU A 184 -21.27 5.25 6.79
C GLU A 184 -20.09 4.64 6.04
N PHE A 185 -19.71 5.22 4.90
CA PHE A 185 -18.50 4.83 4.20
C PHE A 185 -17.24 5.08 5.04
N GLU A 186 -17.15 6.22 5.74
CA GLU A 186 -16.04 6.48 6.67
C GLU A 186 -15.97 5.44 7.82
N LYS A 187 -17.13 5.06 8.39
CA LYS A 187 -17.22 3.99 9.40
C LYS A 187 -16.81 2.63 8.82
N PHE A 188 -17.13 2.37 7.56
CA PHE A 188 -16.69 1.16 6.86
C PHE A 188 -15.16 1.13 6.73
N LEU A 189 -14.53 2.20 6.25
CA LEU A 189 -13.07 2.28 6.15
C LEU A 189 -12.39 2.16 7.52
N ASP A 190 -12.93 2.81 8.55
CA ASP A 190 -12.46 2.70 9.94
C ASP A 190 -12.50 1.25 10.42
N ARG A 191 -13.59 0.54 10.13
CA ARG A 191 -13.77 -0.87 10.50
C ARG A 191 -12.76 -1.77 9.80
N VAL A 192 -12.60 -1.64 8.48
CA VAL A 192 -11.66 -2.43 7.69
C VAL A 192 -10.21 -2.14 8.10
N PHE A 193 -9.88 -0.88 8.38
CA PHE A 193 -8.53 -0.52 8.79
C PHE A 193 -8.20 -1.02 10.19
N LYS A 194 -9.05 -0.78 11.20
CA LYS A 194 -8.71 -1.03 12.62
C LYS A 194 -9.02 -2.43 13.10
N LYS A 195 -10.11 -3.05 12.64
CA LYS A 195 -10.53 -4.35 13.19
C LYS A 195 -9.71 -5.48 12.60
N ARG A 196 -9.67 -6.60 13.32
CA ARG A 196 -9.08 -7.86 12.82
C ARG A 196 -9.99 -8.56 11.81
N ASN A 197 -11.30 -8.51 12.05
CA ASN A 197 -12.32 -9.06 11.16
C ASN A 197 -13.41 -8.01 10.94
N SER A 198 -13.96 -7.99 9.73
CA SER A 198 -15.09 -7.15 9.36
C SER A 198 -16.06 -7.96 8.50
N THR A 199 -17.34 -7.71 8.69
CA THR A 199 -18.40 -8.26 7.84
C THR A 199 -19.09 -7.11 7.14
N VAL A 200 -19.37 -7.29 5.86
CA VAL A 200 -20.13 -6.36 5.01
C VAL A 200 -21.29 -7.13 4.40
N TYR A 201 -22.46 -6.51 4.33
CA TYR A 201 -23.66 -7.15 3.81
C TYR A 201 -23.96 -6.64 2.41
N LEU A 202 -24.42 -7.54 1.55
CA LEU A 202 -24.73 -7.27 0.15
C LEU A 202 -26.17 -7.66 -0.13
N GLN A 203 -26.85 -6.83 -0.92
CA GLN A 203 -28.13 -7.17 -1.52
C GLN A 203 -28.17 -6.63 -2.94
N GLY A 204 -28.75 -7.38 -3.86
CA GLY A 204 -28.79 -6.94 -5.26
C GLY A 204 -29.68 -7.81 -6.12
N THR A 205 -29.64 -7.51 -7.41
CA THR A 205 -30.19 -8.34 -8.47
C THR A 205 -29.12 -8.63 -9.51
N ALA A 206 -29.27 -9.72 -10.25
CA ALA A 206 -28.39 -10.04 -11.35
C ALA A 206 -29.17 -10.59 -12.55
N ASP A 207 -28.73 -10.21 -13.74
CA ASP A 207 -29.11 -10.88 -14.98
C ASP A 207 -28.06 -11.94 -15.29
N ALA A 208 -28.49 -13.16 -15.63
CA ALA A 208 -27.61 -14.27 -15.98
C ALA A 208 -27.86 -14.71 -17.42
N MET A 209 -26.79 -14.76 -18.23
CA MET A 209 -26.86 -15.39 -19.54
C MET A 209 -26.55 -16.88 -19.40
N VAL A 210 -27.51 -17.70 -19.82
CA VAL A 210 -27.47 -19.13 -19.66
C VAL A 210 -27.52 -19.85 -21.00
N VAL A 211 -26.81 -20.96 -21.11
CA VAL A 211 -26.87 -21.88 -22.24
C VAL A 211 -27.56 -23.15 -21.77
N SER A 212 -28.57 -23.59 -22.50
CA SER A 212 -29.26 -24.86 -22.26
C SER A 212 -29.58 -25.55 -23.59
N GLU A 213 -30.25 -26.70 -23.51
CA GLU A 213 -30.78 -27.42 -24.67
C GLU A 213 -31.73 -26.56 -25.53
N PHE A 214 -32.33 -25.52 -24.95
CA PHE A 214 -33.22 -24.58 -25.64
C PHE A 214 -32.48 -23.39 -26.28
N GLY A 215 -31.15 -23.38 -26.23
CA GLY A 215 -30.30 -22.31 -26.74
C GLY A 215 -29.85 -21.32 -25.67
N LYS A 216 -29.41 -20.14 -26.11
CA LYS A 216 -28.97 -19.06 -25.22
C LYS A 216 -30.18 -18.27 -24.73
N LEU A 217 -30.30 -18.11 -23.41
CA LEU A 217 -31.39 -17.42 -22.76
C LEU A 217 -30.84 -16.44 -21.73
N THR A 218 -31.47 -15.29 -21.55
CA THR A 218 -31.22 -14.43 -20.39
C THR A 218 -32.27 -14.67 -19.30
N VAL A 219 -31.82 -15.02 -18.10
CA VAL A 219 -32.63 -15.01 -16.88
C VAL A 219 -32.42 -13.67 -16.19
N ARG A 220 -33.48 -12.91 -15.97
CA ARG A 220 -33.39 -11.52 -15.47
C ARG A 220 -33.78 -11.40 -14.01
N ASP A 221 -33.29 -10.34 -13.36
CA ASP A 221 -33.74 -9.87 -12.04
C ASP A 221 -33.59 -10.89 -10.89
N LEU A 222 -32.60 -11.79 -10.97
CA LEU A 222 -32.34 -12.77 -9.92
C LEU A 222 -31.89 -12.05 -8.64
N ALA A 223 -32.79 -11.98 -7.67
CA ALA A 223 -32.51 -11.36 -6.38
C ALA A 223 -31.56 -12.23 -5.55
N PHE A 224 -30.62 -11.58 -4.86
CA PHE A 224 -29.73 -12.28 -3.94
C PHE A 224 -29.39 -11.42 -2.72
N LYS A 225 -28.98 -12.12 -1.66
CA LYS A 225 -28.41 -11.55 -0.45
C LYS A 225 -27.11 -12.29 -0.14
N GLY A 226 -26.11 -11.56 0.33
CA GLY A 226 -24.82 -12.12 0.66
C GLY A 226 -24.17 -11.36 1.81
N GLN A 227 -23.10 -11.94 2.32
CA GLN A 227 -22.21 -11.27 3.26
C GLN A 227 -20.77 -11.61 2.90
N ILE A 228 -19.90 -10.61 2.95
CA ILE A 228 -18.46 -10.78 2.80
C ILE A 228 -17.87 -10.70 4.21
N ASN A 229 -17.17 -11.76 4.60
CA ASN A 229 -16.32 -11.74 5.78
C ASN A 229 -14.88 -11.52 5.32
N THR A 230 -14.23 -10.49 5.84
CA THR A 230 -12.86 -10.11 5.48
C THR A 230 -12.04 -9.89 6.73
N MET A 231 -10.76 -10.25 6.65
CA MET A 231 -9.76 -9.85 7.64
C MET A 231 -9.40 -8.38 7.43
N GLY A 232 -9.43 -7.58 8.50
CA GLY A 232 -9.04 -6.18 8.45
C GLY A 232 -7.53 -5.98 8.63
N MET A 233 -7.08 -4.74 8.43
CA MET A 233 -5.65 -4.37 8.42
C MET A 233 -5.05 -4.21 9.82
N GLN A 234 -5.85 -4.32 10.89
CA GLN A 234 -5.39 -4.24 12.29
C GLN A 234 -4.58 -2.97 12.59
N GLY A 235 -4.95 -1.86 11.95
CA GLY A 235 -4.28 -0.56 12.03
C GLY A 235 -2.89 -0.53 11.42
N MET A 236 -2.42 -1.63 10.81
CA MET A 236 -1.02 -1.83 10.39
C MET A 236 -0.03 -1.56 11.53
N THR A 237 -0.40 -1.85 12.78
CA THR A 237 0.46 -1.67 13.95
C THR A 237 1.04 -2.98 14.47
N ASN A 238 0.66 -4.12 13.90
CA ASN A 238 1.12 -5.44 14.34
C ASN A 238 1.38 -6.37 13.14
N PRO A 239 2.63 -6.38 12.60
CA PRO A 239 3.74 -5.50 12.98
C PRO A 239 3.56 -4.06 12.46
N PRO A 240 4.19 -3.05 13.10
CA PRO A 240 4.26 -1.70 12.54
C PRO A 240 5.16 -1.68 11.28
N PRO A 241 5.07 -0.63 10.43
CA PRO A 241 5.98 -0.45 9.31
C PRO A 241 7.44 -0.49 9.76
N LYS A 242 8.28 -1.21 9.03
CA LYS A 242 9.71 -1.34 9.32
C LYS A 242 10.50 -0.57 8.28
N VAL A 243 11.37 0.34 8.72
CA VAL A 243 12.35 0.97 7.83
C VAL A 243 13.54 0.03 7.70
N ILE A 244 13.89 -0.34 6.48
CA ILE A 244 15.05 -1.18 6.18
C ILE A 244 16.30 -0.32 6.10
N SER A 245 16.25 0.76 5.32
CA SER A 245 17.36 1.68 5.13
C SER A 245 16.86 3.10 4.92
N MET A 246 17.74 4.06 5.21
CA MET A 246 17.54 5.48 4.96
C MET A 246 18.85 6.07 4.47
N ALA A 247 18.81 6.85 3.40
CA ALA A 247 19.94 7.58 2.86
C ALA A 247 19.53 9.03 2.63
N ILE A 248 20.37 9.97 3.08
CA ILE A 248 20.27 11.37 2.66
C ILE A 248 20.89 11.44 1.28
N VAL A 249 20.19 12.05 0.31
CA VAL A 249 20.62 12.06 -1.11
C VAL A 249 20.84 13.45 -1.68
N LYS A 250 20.34 14.51 -1.02
CA LYS A 250 20.52 15.89 -1.46
C LYS A 250 20.23 16.91 -0.37
N GLY A 251 20.98 18.01 -0.33
CA GLY A 251 20.69 19.17 0.50
C GLY A 251 20.21 20.39 -0.29
N HIS A 252 18.91 20.70 -0.19
CA HIS A 252 18.35 21.96 -0.70
C HIS A 252 18.48 23.08 0.34
N PRO A 253 18.36 24.36 -0.02
CA PRO A 253 18.40 25.46 0.95
C PRO A 253 17.37 25.35 2.08
N ASP A 254 16.23 24.70 1.83
CA ASP A 254 15.08 24.62 2.73
C ASP A 254 14.72 23.18 3.17
N ALA A 255 15.37 22.14 2.63
CA ALA A 255 15.12 20.76 3.00
C ALA A 255 16.29 19.80 2.69
N LEU A 256 16.48 18.78 3.51
CA LEU A 256 17.25 17.59 3.17
C LEU A 256 16.32 16.58 2.50
N GLN A 257 16.70 16.09 1.32
CA GLN A 257 16.02 14.99 0.67
C GLN A 257 16.61 13.67 1.15
N ALA A 258 15.74 12.74 1.55
CA ALA A 258 16.11 11.39 1.91
C ALA A 258 15.31 10.37 1.10
N LYS A 259 15.94 9.23 0.80
CA LYS A 259 15.28 8.04 0.28
C LYS A 259 15.25 6.98 1.37
N THR A 260 14.13 6.27 1.48
CA THR A 260 14.00 5.16 2.44
C THR A 260 13.42 3.93 1.78
N LYS A 261 13.93 2.77 2.17
CA LYS A 261 13.30 1.47 1.88
C LYS A 261 12.54 1.03 3.12
N LEU A 262 11.30 0.60 2.96
CA LEU A 262 10.44 0.17 4.07
C LEU A 262 9.60 -1.04 3.70
N ILE A 263 9.28 -1.84 4.72
CA ILE A 263 8.34 -2.95 4.63
C ILE A 263 7.06 -2.58 5.38
N ILE A 264 5.92 -2.77 4.73
CA ILE A 264 4.59 -2.64 5.33
C ILE A 264 3.87 -3.98 5.19
N THR A 265 3.52 -4.59 6.31
CA THR A 265 2.74 -5.83 6.33
C THR A 265 1.26 -5.53 6.17
N ASN A 266 0.59 -6.21 5.24
CA ASN A 266 -0.86 -6.18 5.12
C ASN A 266 -1.45 -7.52 5.61
N PRO A 267 -2.02 -7.58 6.82
CA PRO A 267 -2.55 -8.82 7.36
C PRO A 267 -3.97 -9.16 6.87
N SER A 268 -4.59 -8.31 6.06
CA SER A 268 -5.93 -8.56 5.49
C SER A 268 -5.90 -9.66 4.44
N ASP A 269 -7.09 -10.07 3.99
CA ASP A 269 -7.33 -10.90 2.81
C ASP A 269 -7.78 -10.08 1.59
N VAL A 270 -7.47 -8.78 1.59
CA VAL A 270 -7.88 -7.82 0.55
C VAL A 270 -6.65 -7.05 0.06
N ASP A 271 -6.46 -7.04 -1.26
CA ASP A 271 -5.49 -6.17 -1.92
C ASP A 271 -6.00 -4.73 -1.90
N VAL A 272 -5.16 -3.79 -1.46
CA VAL A 272 -5.54 -2.37 -1.39
C VAL A 272 -4.50 -1.51 -2.06
N ASN A 273 -4.89 -0.81 -3.12
CA ASN A 273 -4.08 0.27 -3.69
C ASN A 273 -4.59 1.62 -3.18
N LEU A 274 -3.79 2.34 -2.39
CA LEU A 274 -4.10 3.67 -1.86
C LEU A 274 -3.58 4.82 -2.75
N GLY A 275 -2.85 4.48 -3.82
CA GLY A 275 -2.19 5.39 -4.74
C GLY A 275 -1.05 6.14 -4.08
N THR A 276 -0.81 7.36 -4.56
CA THR A 276 0.19 8.24 -3.97
C THR A 276 -0.29 8.80 -2.64
N ILE A 277 0.52 8.59 -1.59
CA ILE A 277 0.30 9.19 -0.27
C ILE A 277 1.51 10.01 0.18
N THR A 278 1.25 11.10 0.89
CA THR A 278 2.26 11.94 1.53
C THR A 278 1.93 12.11 3.01
N LEU A 279 2.73 11.53 3.89
CA LEU A 279 2.53 11.56 5.34
C LEU A 279 3.49 12.57 5.98
N ALA A 280 3.09 13.14 7.11
CA ALA A 280 3.96 14.01 7.90
C ALA A 280 4.96 13.17 8.71
N MET A 281 6.20 13.65 8.79
CA MET A 281 7.26 13.08 9.63
C MET A 281 7.42 13.93 10.87
N LEU A 282 7.27 13.33 12.04
CA LEU A 282 7.36 14.01 13.32
C LEU A 282 8.51 13.41 14.16
N TYR A 283 9.27 14.29 14.79
CA TYR A 283 10.25 13.95 15.81
C TYR A 283 9.86 14.64 17.12
N LYS A 284 9.69 13.86 18.20
CA LYS A 284 9.18 14.34 19.50
C LYS A 284 7.91 15.21 19.36
N ASP A 285 6.92 14.70 18.61
CA ASP A 285 5.65 15.37 18.30
C ASP A 285 5.73 16.68 17.49
N ILE A 286 6.92 17.05 17.02
CA ILE A 286 7.13 18.22 16.16
C ILE A 286 7.32 17.75 14.73
N GLU A 287 6.53 18.31 13.80
CA GLU A 287 6.66 18.00 12.38
C GLU A 287 7.98 18.55 11.85
N ILE A 288 8.85 17.66 11.36
CA ILE A 288 10.16 17.99 10.82
C ILE A 288 10.24 17.79 9.31
N GLY A 289 9.23 17.15 8.70
CA GLY A 289 9.29 16.78 7.30
C GLY A 289 8.05 16.07 6.77
N ASN A 290 8.19 15.48 5.59
CA ASN A 290 7.20 14.60 4.99
C ASN A 290 7.85 13.34 4.38
N VAL A 291 7.01 12.35 4.13
CA VAL A 291 7.35 11.09 3.46
C VAL A 291 6.33 10.84 2.37
N THR A 292 6.76 10.62 1.13
CA THR A 292 5.88 10.33 -0.01
C THR A 292 6.15 8.95 -0.58
N ILE A 293 5.10 8.14 -0.69
CA ILE A 293 5.09 6.84 -1.38
C ILE A 293 4.21 7.00 -2.62
N GLN A 294 4.76 6.76 -3.81
CA GLN A 294 4.06 7.06 -5.06
C GLN A 294 2.93 6.07 -5.39
N ASP A 295 3.11 4.79 -5.07
CA ASP A 295 2.12 3.73 -5.30
C ASP A 295 2.08 2.80 -4.10
N LEU A 296 1.24 3.13 -3.11
CA LEU A 296 1.04 2.27 -1.95
C LEU A 296 0.05 1.15 -2.29
N ASN A 297 0.56 0.13 -2.99
CA ASN A 297 -0.17 -1.07 -3.35
C ASN A 297 0.16 -2.21 -2.39
N LEU A 298 -0.77 -2.51 -1.49
CA LEU A 298 -0.64 -3.51 -0.43
C LEU A 298 -1.28 -4.82 -0.88
N VAL A 299 -0.45 -5.82 -1.19
CA VAL A 299 -0.89 -7.20 -1.45
C VAL A 299 -1.32 -7.83 -0.14
N HIS A 300 -2.41 -8.59 -0.17
CA HIS A 300 -2.96 -9.26 1.00
C HIS A 300 -2.03 -10.32 1.58
N ARG A 301 -2.12 -10.54 2.90
CA ARG A 301 -1.39 -11.56 3.67
C ARG A 301 0.12 -11.60 3.38
N SER A 302 0.73 -10.46 3.08
CA SER A 302 2.13 -10.36 2.70
C SER A 302 2.84 -9.15 3.32
N ASP A 303 4.17 -9.23 3.30
CA ASP A 303 5.05 -8.09 3.49
C ASP A 303 5.26 -7.39 2.14
N ASN A 304 5.04 -6.08 2.12
CA ASN A 304 5.13 -5.27 0.92
C ASN A 304 6.30 -4.28 1.05
N GLU A 305 7.23 -4.34 0.12
CA GLU A 305 8.39 -3.45 0.09
C GLU A 305 8.10 -2.19 -0.74
N PHE A 306 8.49 -1.04 -0.20
CA PHE A 306 8.32 0.25 -0.85
C PHE A 306 9.58 1.10 -0.74
N GLU A 307 9.75 1.97 -1.73
CA GLU A 307 10.66 3.10 -1.66
C GLU A 307 9.88 4.39 -1.44
N SER A 308 10.41 5.27 -0.60
CA SER A 308 9.83 6.60 -0.36
C SER A 308 10.78 7.72 -0.73
N ASN A 309 10.20 8.86 -1.11
CA ASN A 309 10.89 10.13 -1.19
C ASN A 309 10.47 10.99 0.01
N SER A 310 11.44 11.37 0.83
CA SER A 310 11.22 12.12 2.06
C SER A 310 11.93 13.47 2.00
N TYR A 311 11.32 14.48 2.61
CA TYR A 311 11.94 15.80 2.80
C TYR A 311 11.93 16.17 4.27
N ILE A 312 13.10 16.47 4.82
CA ILE A 312 13.29 16.98 6.19
C ILE A 312 13.54 18.47 6.08
N TYR A 313 12.62 19.29 6.55
CA TYR A 313 12.64 20.73 6.35
C TYR A 313 13.66 21.43 7.26
N ALA A 314 14.27 22.51 6.78
CA ALA A 314 15.17 23.36 7.56
C ALA A 314 14.48 24.00 8.77
N LYS A 315 13.18 24.29 8.64
CA LYS A 315 12.34 24.84 9.70
C LYS A 315 11.31 23.80 10.10
N ALA A 316 11.36 23.38 11.36
CA ALA A 316 10.34 22.54 11.94
C ALA A 316 8.98 23.26 11.98
N GLY A 317 7.90 22.49 11.94
CA GLY A 317 6.54 22.96 12.17
C GLY A 317 6.37 23.57 13.56
N ARG A 318 5.39 24.45 13.72
CA ARG A 318 5.08 25.05 15.03
C ARG A 318 4.23 24.08 15.85
N GLN A 319 4.70 23.68 17.03
CA GLN A 319 3.88 22.95 17.99
C GLN A 319 2.77 23.88 18.53
N ARG A 320 1.52 23.42 18.48
CA ARG A 320 0.36 24.19 18.91
C ARG A 320 0.44 24.41 20.44
N GLY A 321 0.66 25.65 20.87
CA GLY A 321 0.77 26.01 22.29
C GLY A 321 2.20 26.25 22.80
N MET A 322 3.23 26.05 21.98
CA MET A 322 4.58 26.50 22.30
C MET A 322 4.87 27.84 21.61
N CYS A 323 4.99 28.90 22.42
CA CYS A 323 5.72 30.09 22.01
C CYS A 323 7.20 29.71 22.08
N TYR A 324 7.84 29.50 20.93
CA TYR A 324 9.31 29.50 20.88
C TYR A 324 9.74 30.91 21.29
N ASN A 325 10.12 31.06 22.55
CA ASN A 325 10.87 32.23 22.98
C ASN A 325 12.19 32.21 22.19
N ASP A 326 12.60 33.38 21.74
CA ASP A 326 13.76 33.67 20.88
C ASP A 326 15.12 33.39 21.58
N GLY A 327 15.18 32.36 22.44
CA GLY A 327 16.30 32.03 23.29
C GLY A 327 16.47 30.52 23.43
N ILE A 328 17.41 29.98 22.66
CA ILE A 328 18.15 28.72 22.93
C ILE A 328 17.25 27.49 23.10
N GLN A 329 16.55 27.09 22.05
CA GLN A 329 16.08 25.71 21.94
C GLN A 329 16.54 25.17 20.59
N LEU A 330 17.35 24.10 20.61
CA LEU A 330 17.86 23.46 19.40
C LEU A 330 16.69 23.13 18.46
N SER A 331 16.91 23.34 17.16
CA SER A 331 15.96 22.90 16.15
C SER A 331 15.76 21.39 16.27
N PRO A 332 14.51 20.87 16.40
CA PRO A 332 14.26 19.43 16.45
C PRO A 332 14.82 18.68 15.24
N VAL A 333 14.92 19.36 14.10
CA VAL A 333 15.57 18.85 12.88
C VAL A 333 17.06 18.62 13.11
N VAL A 334 17.75 19.62 13.68
CA VAL A 334 19.19 19.55 13.97
C VAL A 334 19.45 18.46 15.02
N GLU A 335 18.61 18.35 16.04
CA GLU A 335 18.73 17.27 17.03
C GLU A 335 18.54 15.89 16.39
N PHE A 336 17.49 15.71 15.57
CA PHE A 336 17.24 14.45 14.88
C PHE A 336 18.43 14.03 14.00
N ILE A 337 18.91 14.93 13.13
CA ILE A 337 20.04 14.63 12.23
C ILE A 337 21.31 14.35 13.04
N GLY A 338 21.58 15.12 14.10
CA GLY A 338 22.75 14.95 14.95
C GLY A 338 22.79 13.59 15.64
N ASN A 339 21.65 13.16 16.19
CA ASN A 339 21.51 11.84 16.80
C ASN A 339 21.67 10.72 15.75
N TYR A 340 21.03 10.86 14.58
CA TYR A 340 21.10 9.90 13.49
C TYR A 340 22.55 9.68 13.02
N ILE A 341 23.28 10.73 12.64
CA ILE A 341 24.68 10.59 12.17
C ILE A 341 25.66 10.21 13.29
N SER A 342 25.28 10.38 14.56
CA SER A 342 26.06 9.89 15.71
C SER A 342 25.84 8.41 15.98
N GLY A 343 24.95 7.74 15.23
CA GLY A 343 24.57 6.34 15.44
C GLY A 343 23.66 6.13 16.66
N GLU A 344 23.02 7.19 17.18
CA GLU A 344 22.05 7.05 18.26
C GLU A 344 20.71 6.55 17.71
N SER A 345 20.06 5.63 18.44
CA SER A 345 18.71 5.16 18.06
C SER A 345 17.71 6.31 18.14
N THR A 346 16.96 6.53 17.06
CA THR A 346 15.93 7.56 16.99
C THR A 346 14.60 6.98 16.52
N ASP A 347 13.52 7.46 17.13
CA ASP A 347 12.16 7.11 16.75
C ASP A 347 11.51 8.30 16.04
N LEU A 348 10.73 8.01 15.00
CA LEU A 348 9.90 8.97 14.30
C LEU A 348 8.44 8.54 14.35
N VAL A 349 7.55 9.52 14.30
CA VAL A 349 6.12 9.29 14.08
C VAL A 349 5.77 9.71 12.66
N ILE A 350 5.27 8.77 11.87
CA ILE A 350 4.74 9.02 10.53
C ILE A 350 3.22 9.11 10.63
N ALA A 351 2.65 10.28 10.30
CA ALA A 351 1.24 10.56 10.52
C ALA A 351 0.57 11.13 9.28
N GLY A 352 -0.59 10.59 8.90
CA GLY A 352 -1.41 11.17 7.87
C GLY A 352 -2.13 12.44 8.34
N ARG A 353 -2.33 13.36 7.40
CA ARG A 353 -2.92 14.68 7.58
C ARG A 353 -3.98 14.94 6.53
N LYS A 354 -4.67 16.07 6.68
CA LYS A 354 -5.49 16.61 5.59
C LYS A 354 -4.57 16.92 4.40
N GLY A 355 -4.85 16.34 3.24
CA GLY A 355 -4.03 16.50 2.04
C GLY A 355 -2.98 15.40 1.83
N SER A 356 -2.89 14.40 2.72
CA SER A 356 -2.00 13.25 2.53
C SER A 356 -2.34 12.37 1.33
N THR A 357 -3.49 12.59 0.71
CA THR A 357 -3.93 11.88 -0.49
C THR A 357 -4.78 12.84 -1.32
N LYS A 358 -4.82 12.61 -2.64
CA LYS A 358 -5.71 13.33 -3.56
C LYS A 358 -7.14 12.76 -3.53
N SER A 359 -7.31 11.53 -3.03
CA SER A 359 -8.62 10.89 -2.93
C SER A 359 -9.41 11.44 -1.74
N ARG A 360 -10.56 12.07 -2.00
CA ARG A 360 -11.44 12.59 -0.93
C ARG A 360 -11.93 11.47 -0.01
N LEU A 361 -12.14 10.28 -0.56
CA LEU A 361 -12.66 9.10 0.15
C LEU A 361 -11.66 8.56 1.16
N LEU A 362 -10.36 8.70 0.89
CA LEU A 362 -9.30 8.26 1.79
C LEU A 362 -8.94 9.30 2.87
N ALA A 363 -9.48 10.51 2.81
CA ALA A 363 -9.09 11.58 3.73
C ALA A 363 -9.35 11.25 5.20
N SER A 364 -10.40 10.49 5.51
CA SER A 364 -10.69 10.02 6.87
C SER A 364 -9.73 8.93 7.31
N LEU A 365 -9.43 7.97 6.43
CA LEU A 365 -8.44 6.91 6.67
C LEU A 365 -7.04 7.48 6.96
N MET A 366 -6.59 8.48 6.18
CA MET A 366 -5.27 9.09 6.35
C MET A 366 -5.08 9.64 7.77
N LYS A 367 -6.11 10.22 8.40
CA LYS A 367 -5.99 10.74 9.77
C LYS A 367 -5.74 9.65 10.81
N GLN A 368 -6.04 8.40 10.49
CA GLN A 368 -5.89 7.25 11.38
C GLN A 368 -4.53 6.56 11.19
N MET A 369 -3.87 6.79 10.05
CA MET A 369 -2.55 6.26 9.76
C MET A 369 -1.52 7.03 10.58
N VAL A 370 -1.19 6.49 11.75
CA VAL A 370 -0.17 7.02 12.64
C VAL A 370 0.72 5.86 13.09
N PHE A 371 1.98 5.92 12.72
CA PHE A 371 2.95 4.85 12.94
C PHE A 371 4.15 5.38 13.70
N SER A 372 4.54 4.69 14.77
CA SER A 372 5.84 4.87 15.39
C SER A 372 6.82 3.95 14.69
N ILE A 373 7.88 4.52 14.10
CA ILE A 373 8.92 3.78 13.39
C ILE A 373 10.27 4.02 14.06
N GLN A 374 11.07 2.97 14.14
CA GLN A 374 12.48 3.10 14.52
C GLN A 374 13.29 3.37 13.25
N VAL A 375 14.11 4.43 13.28
CA VAL A 375 15.03 4.73 12.19
C VAL A 375 16.22 3.76 12.29
N PRO A 376 16.67 3.16 11.17
CA PRO A 376 17.87 2.32 11.19
C PRO A 376 19.05 3.09 11.74
N THR A 377 19.93 2.40 12.48
CA THR A 377 21.19 2.99 12.92
C THR A 377 22.02 3.38 11.72
N PHE A 378 22.64 4.55 11.78
CA PHE A 378 23.58 4.99 10.75
C PHE A 378 24.85 4.14 10.81
N ASP A 379 25.02 3.24 9.85
CA ASP A 379 26.10 2.25 9.81
C ASP A 379 27.29 2.67 8.92
N GLU A 380 27.28 3.92 8.45
CA GLU A 380 28.36 4.46 7.65
C GLU A 380 29.59 4.80 8.48
N GLN A 381 30.72 4.99 7.79
CA GLN A 381 31.95 5.42 8.43
C GLN A 381 31.79 6.78 9.14
N PRO A 382 32.38 6.97 10.33
CA PRO A 382 32.25 8.20 11.12
C PRO A 382 32.63 9.48 10.37
N LEU A 383 32.01 10.59 10.76
CA LEU A 383 32.53 11.92 10.39
C LEU A 383 33.93 12.17 10.96
N LEU A 384 34.18 11.79 12.21
CA LEU A 384 35.48 11.92 12.88
C LEU A 384 36.23 10.59 12.83
N GLN A 385 37.32 10.53 12.06
CA GLN A 385 38.14 9.34 11.86
C GLN A 385 39.28 9.24 12.87
N ASP A 386 40.02 10.34 13.05
CA ASP A 386 41.17 10.39 13.95
C ASP A 386 41.36 11.80 14.51
N VAL A 387 42.09 11.93 15.62
CA VAL A 387 42.44 13.21 16.24
C VAL A 387 43.85 13.16 16.82
N GLN A 388 44.64 14.20 16.56
CA GLN A 388 45.98 14.37 17.11
C GLN A 388 46.06 15.67 17.91
N MET A 389 46.62 15.59 19.11
CA MET A 389 46.94 16.73 19.95
C MET A 389 48.44 17.03 19.89
N ASN A 390 48.80 18.28 19.60
CA ASN A 390 50.15 18.82 19.64
C ASN A 390 50.33 19.62 20.94
N LEU A 391 51.12 19.09 21.86
CA LEU A 391 51.23 19.67 23.21
C LEU A 391 52.02 20.99 23.26
N LEU A 392 53.05 21.15 22.42
CA LEU A 392 53.93 22.33 22.51
C LEU A 392 53.28 23.57 21.90
N SER A 393 52.44 23.40 20.87
CA SER A 393 51.67 24.50 20.27
C SER A 393 50.26 24.64 20.83
N SER A 394 49.81 23.72 21.69
CA SER A 394 48.42 23.66 22.17
C SER A 394 47.41 23.65 21.02
N THR A 395 47.67 22.82 20.00
CA THR A 395 46.78 22.67 18.84
C THR A 395 46.32 21.24 18.65
N ALA A 396 45.16 21.06 18.04
CA ALA A 396 44.67 19.76 17.58
C ALA A 396 44.48 19.75 16.05
N VAL A 397 44.60 18.57 15.48
CA VAL A 397 44.26 18.26 14.09
C VAL A 397 43.26 17.11 14.12
N ALA A 398 42.16 17.27 13.40
CA ALA A 398 41.17 16.22 13.20
C ALA A 398 41.23 15.72 11.76
N TRP A 399 41.03 14.42 11.59
CA TRP A 399 40.82 13.79 10.29
C TRP A 399 39.34 13.51 10.14
N LEU A 400 38.72 14.17 9.18
CA LEU A 400 37.29 14.14 8.94
C LEU A 400 36.98 13.43 7.64
N ARG A 401 35.85 12.75 7.58
CA ARG A 401 35.35 12.06 6.38
C ARG A 401 33.89 12.42 6.18
N ASN A 402 33.49 12.70 4.94
CA ASN A 402 32.09 12.84 4.63
C ASN A 402 31.40 11.47 4.74
N PRO A 403 30.39 11.31 5.60
CA PRO A 403 29.73 10.02 5.78
C PRO A 403 28.61 9.79 4.74
N PHE A 404 28.39 10.70 3.79
CA PHE A 404 27.36 10.58 2.77
C PHE A 404 27.95 10.24 1.39
N GLU A 405 27.24 9.39 0.67
CA GLU A 405 27.48 9.09 -0.75
C GLU A 405 26.94 10.24 -1.61
N ASP A 406 27.69 10.62 -2.64
CA ASP A 406 27.30 11.59 -3.69
C ASP A 406 26.88 13.01 -3.25
N ILE A 407 27.04 13.38 -1.98
CA ILE A 407 26.70 14.70 -1.47
C ILE A 407 27.94 15.44 -0.98
N ASP A 408 28.11 16.70 -1.37
CA ASP A 408 29.18 17.53 -0.83
C ASP A 408 28.88 17.96 0.61
N MET A 409 29.88 17.85 1.49
CA MET A 409 29.76 18.29 2.88
C MET A 409 30.85 19.31 3.21
N GLN A 410 30.50 20.36 3.95
CA GLN A 410 31.46 21.36 4.42
C GLN A 410 31.36 21.55 5.92
N ILE A 411 32.50 21.70 6.59
CA ILE A 411 32.54 22.11 7.99
C ILE A 411 32.86 23.60 8.08
N VAL A 412 31.88 24.37 8.55
CA VAL A 412 31.98 25.82 8.72
C VAL A 412 32.63 26.15 10.06
N ASN A 413 32.17 25.50 11.13
CA ASN A 413 32.75 25.67 12.46
C ASN A 413 32.70 24.37 13.26
N ILE A 414 33.60 24.28 14.24
CA ILE A 414 33.71 23.20 15.19
C ILE A 414 33.87 23.80 16.58
N ASN A 415 33.01 23.41 17.51
CA ASN A 415 33.16 23.62 18.94
C ASN A 415 33.11 22.26 19.63
N ALA A 416 34.25 21.75 20.08
CA ALA A 416 34.33 20.39 20.61
C ALA A 416 35.01 20.34 21.96
N SER A 417 34.70 19.28 22.70
CA SER A 417 35.37 18.96 23.93
C SER A 417 35.67 17.49 24.06
N ALA A 418 36.82 17.19 24.66
CA ALA A 418 37.27 15.85 24.94
C ALA A 418 37.11 15.53 26.43
N THR A 419 36.69 14.31 26.71
CA THR A 419 36.52 13.75 28.06
C THR A 419 37.28 12.44 28.16
N TYR A 420 38.03 12.25 29.25
CA TYR A 420 38.74 11.02 29.60
C TYR A 420 38.29 10.57 30.98
N GLN A 421 37.83 9.32 31.13
CA GLN A 421 37.35 8.77 32.42
C GLN A 421 36.41 9.73 33.18
N SER A 422 35.43 10.28 32.46
CA SER A 422 34.44 11.26 32.95
C SER A 422 34.97 12.65 33.31
N GLN A 423 36.24 12.96 33.06
CA GLN A 423 36.81 14.30 33.26
C GLN A 423 37.05 15.02 31.92
N LYS A 424 36.55 16.25 31.82
CA LYS A 424 36.80 17.11 30.66
C LYS A 424 38.27 17.54 30.63
N ILE A 425 39.02 17.09 29.62
CA ILE A 425 40.47 17.31 29.52
C ILE A 425 40.84 18.53 28.66
N GLY A 426 39.99 18.89 27.70
CA GLY A 426 40.23 20.03 26.82
C GLY A 426 39.02 20.43 25.98
N THR A 427 39.12 21.61 25.38
CA THR A 427 38.15 22.17 24.43
C THR A 427 38.86 22.75 23.23
N MET A 428 38.25 22.65 22.05
CA MET A 428 38.73 23.31 20.84
C MET A 428 37.60 24.10 20.18
N TYR A 429 37.97 25.20 19.54
CA TYR A 429 37.04 26.03 18.78
C TYR A 429 37.69 26.54 17.50
N ALA A 430 37.02 26.27 16.38
CA ALA A 430 37.34 26.80 15.07
C ALA A 430 36.09 27.35 14.37
N ASN A 431 36.23 28.49 13.71
CA ASN A 431 35.27 28.99 12.74
C ASN A 431 36.01 29.27 11.44
N PHE A 432 36.04 28.29 10.52
CA PHE A 432 36.90 28.31 9.34
C PHE A 432 36.60 29.43 8.33
N THR A 433 35.48 30.12 8.51
CA THR A 433 35.12 31.33 7.75
C THR A 433 35.73 32.62 8.31
N ASP A 434 36.26 32.59 9.53
CA ASP A 434 36.99 33.71 10.13
C ASP A 434 38.41 33.78 9.56
N GLY A 435 38.60 34.64 8.55
CA GLY A 435 39.89 34.87 7.90
C GLY A 435 40.98 35.40 8.84
N GLY A 436 40.65 35.83 10.06
CA GLY A 436 41.59 36.35 11.05
C GLY A 436 42.63 35.34 11.55
N ARG A 437 42.45 34.05 11.30
CA ARG A 437 43.37 32.97 11.73
C ARG A 437 44.13 32.27 10.59
N GLY A 438 44.11 32.84 9.39
CA GLY A 438 44.81 32.28 8.21
C GLY A 438 44.13 31.04 7.62
N TRP A 439 42.88 30.78 7.99
CA TRP A 439 42.04 29.75 7.35
C TRP A 439 41.57 30.22 5.97
N LYS A 440 41.43 29.28 5.03
CA LYS A 440 41.13 29.56 3.62
C LYS A 440 39.64 29.48 3.28
N GLY A 441 38.78 29.27 4.28
CA GLY A 441 37.37 28.96 4.11
C GLY A 441 36.99 27.66 4.81
N PRO A 442 35.72 27.22 4.68
CA PRO A 442 35.22 25.96 5.22
C PRO A 442 36.11 24.75 4.89
N VAL A 443 36.08 23.73 5.73
CA VAL A 443 36.74 22.45 5.43
C VAL A 443 35.84 21.67 4.50
N GLU A 444 36.25 21.54 3.24
CA GLU A 444 35.58 20.75 2.20
C GLU A 444 35.78 19.25 2.48
N LEU A 445 34.69 18.50 2.57
CA LEU A 445 34.66 17.05 2.73
C LEU A 445 33.98 16.45 1.48
N PRO A 446 34.75 16.00 0.48
CA PRO A 446 34.18 15.43 -0.74
C PRO A 446 33.43 14.12 -0.42
N PRO A 447 32.42 13.76 -1.22
CA PRO A 447 31.63 12.55 -1.03
C PRO A 447 32.47 11.28 -1.11
N VAL A 448 31.89 10.19 -0.63
CA VAL A 448 32.45 8.86 -0.84
C VAL A 448 32.45 8.54 -2.33
N SER A 449 33.58 8.08 -2.87
CA SER A 449 33.69 7.63 -4.26
C SER A 449 33.65 6.11 -4.27
N CYS A 450 32.55 5.55 -4.76
CA CYS A 450 32.45 4.12 -5.06
C CYS A 450 32.90 3.91 -6.51
N GLN A 451 33.83 3.00 -6.74
CA GLN A 451 34.14 2.55 -8.10
C GLN A 451 33.11 1.49 -8.47
N ASP A 452 32.32 1.75 -9.52
CA ASP A 452 31.47 0.69 -10.10
C ASP A 452 32.37 -0.50 -10.45
N SER A 453 32.13 -1.64 -9.84
CA SER A 453 32.79 -2.89 -10.19
C SER A 453 32.33 -3.32 -11.59
N ILE A 454 32.97 -2.77 -12.63
CA ILE A 454 32.86 -3.29 -13.98
C ILE A 454 33.67 -4.59 -14.04
N GLU A 455 33.13 -5.67 -13.45
CA GLU A 455 33.56 -7.02 -13.78
C GLU A 455 32.35 -7.87 -14.16
N MET A 456 32.21 -8.08 -15.48
CA MET A 456 31.48 -9.22 -16.03
C MET A 456 32.14 -10.50 -15.52
N ASN A 457 31.69 -11.06 -14.40
CA ASN A 457 31.91 -12.47 -14.10
C ASN A 457 30.74 -13.05 -13.33
N ASN A 458 30.08 -14.00 -13.98
CA ASN A 458 29.08 -14.89 -13.38
C ASN A 458 29.77 -15.71 -12.29
N ASN A 459 29.68 -15.26 -11.04
CA ASN A 459 29.61 -16.12 -9.85
C ASN A 459 29.13 -15.28 -8.67
N ASN A 460 28.03 -15.72 -8.07
CA ASN A 460 27.50 -15.19 -6.82
C ASN A 460 28.56 -15.31 -5.74
N ASP A 461 29.09 -14.19 -5.24
CA ASP A 461 29.43 -13.96 -3.83
C ASP A 461 29.81 -12.47 -3.63
N SER A 462 29.07 -11.81 -2.74
CA SER A 462 29.29 -10.47 -2.14
C SER A 462 29.67 -9.31 -3.07
N GLU A 463 28.69 -8.44 -3.37
CA GLU A 463 28.91 -7.04 -3.76
C GLU A 463 29.55 -6.27 -2.59
N ASP A 464 30.86 -6.41 -2.40
CA ASP A 464 31.65 -5.43 -1.64
C ASP A 464 32.05 -4.32 -2.63
N ASP A 465 31.20 -3.31 -2.77
CA ASP A 465 31.61 -2.07 -3.43
C ASP A 465 32.76 -1.46 -2.61
N ASP A 466 33.96 -1.39 -3.19
CA ASP A 466 35.16 -0.87 -2.53
C ASP A 466 35.09 0.68 -2.51
N CYS A 467 34.15 1.20 -1.72
CA CYS A 467 33.87 2.62 -1.57
C CYS A 467 35.00 3.32 -0.78
N VAL A 468 35.78 4.16 -1.46
CA VAL A 468 36.87 4.91 -0.84
C VAL A 468 36.39 6.32 -0.50
N GLY A 469 36.00 6.53 0.75
CA GLY A 469 35.80 7.88 1.27
C GLY A 469 37.12 8.62 1.51
N PHE A 470 37.15 9.90 1.19
CA PHE A 470 38.33 10.75 1.38
C PHE A 470 38.42 11.22 2.83
N VAL A 471 39.61 11.08 3.41
CA VAL A 471 39.91 11.62 4.74
C VAL A 471 40.61 12.96 4.57
N VAL A 472 40.01 14.02 5.11
CA VAL A 472 40.50 15.39 5.02
C VAL A 472 41.06 15.81 6.38
N GLU A 473 42.30 16.29 6.36
CA GLU A 473 42.97 16.85 7.53
C GLU A 473 42.52 18.31 7.74
N THR A 474 42.03 18.63 8.94
CA THR A 474 41.69 20.02 9.29
C THR A 474 42.96 20.86 9.49
N PRO A 475 42.92 22.18 9.23
CA PRO A 475 43.94 23.10 9.74
C PRO A 475 44.11 22.97 11.26
N ARG A 476 45.30 23.29 11.79
CA ARG A 476 45.57 23.26 13.24
C ARG A 476 44.57 24.15 14.00
N ILE A 477 43.84 23.54 14.94
CA ILE A 477 42.83 24.21 15.76
C ILE A 477 43.41 24.50 17.15
N PRO A 478 43.35 25.73 17.67
CA PRO A 478 43.77 26.02 19.03
C PRO A 478 42.95 25.24 20.08
N VAL A 479 43.64 24.70 21.07
CA VAL A 479 43.06 23.90 22.16
C VAL A 479 43.30 24.59 23.49
N MET A 480 42.25 24.66 24.29
CA MET A 480 42.31 25.10 25.68
C MET A 480 42.29 23.88 26.60
N MET A 481 43.36 23.72 27.37
CA MET A 481 43.56 22.58 28.27
C MET A 481 43.18 22.95 29.70
N LYS A 482 42.56 22.03 30.43
CA LYS A 482 42.45 22.17 31.89
C LYS A 482 43.73 21.68 32.56
N THR A 483 44.09 22.28 33.71
CA THR A 483 45.27 21.89 34.51
C THR A 483 45.26 20.39 34.86
N VAL A 484 44.10 19.84 35.20
CA VAL A 484 43.92 18.40 35.47
C VAL A 484 44.12 17.54 34.20
N GLY A 485 43.81 18.06 33.01
CA GLY A 485 44.04 17.38 31.73
C GLY A 485 45.52 17.31 31.34
N LEU A 486 46.32 18.31 31.69
CA LEU A 486 47.75 18.38 31.40
C LEU A 486 48.55 17.28 32.13
N ASP A 487 48.26 17.01 33.40
CA ASP A 487 48.91 15.94 34.17
C ASP A 487 48.53 14.53 33.68
N MET A 488 47.33 14.36 33.13
CA MET A 488 46.88 13.08 32.59
C MET A 488 47.44 12.84 31.18
N ILE A 489 47.45 13.86 30.32
CA ILE A 489 47.94 13.75 28.93
C ILE A 489 49.47 13.72 28.89
N SER A 490 50.15 14.37 29.83
CA SER A 490 51.61 14.27 29.95
C SER A 490 52.08 12.86 30.31
N LYS A 491 51.27 12.05 31.02
CA LYS A 491 51.56 10.62 31.23
C LYS A 491 51.43 9.78 29.96
N ALA A 492 50.72 10.28 28.96
CA ALA A 492 50.58 9.68 27.63
C ALA A 492 51.43 10.37 26.54
N LEU A 493 52.44 11.17 26.93
CA LEU A 493 53.36 11.85 26.02
C LEU A 493 54.02 10.85 25.05
N GLY A 494 53.77 11.00 23.75
CA GLY A 494 54.27 10.08 22.71
C GLY A 494 53.43 8.81 22.52
N GLY A 495 52.27 8.73 23.19
CA GLY A 495 51.34 7.60 23.14
C GLY A 495 49.96 7.97 22.60
N LYS A 496 49.00 7.09 22.89
CA LYS A 496 47.59 7.17 22.48
C LYS A 496 46.70 7.20 23.72
N ILE A 497 45.61 7.95 23.69
CA ILE A 497 44.59 7.95 24.73
C ILE A 497 43.20 7.77 24.11
N GLU A 498 42.33 7.00 24.76
CA GLU A 498 40.94 6.89 24.33
C GLU A 498 40.09 7.98 24.97
N VAL A 499 39.39 8.77 24.16
CA VAL A 499 38.58 9.90 24.62
C VAL A 499 37.16 9.81 24.07
N ALA A 500 36.22 10.38 24.83
CA ALA A 500 34.91 10.72 24.33
C ALA A 500 34.93 12.17 23.84
N VAL A 501 34.42 12.39 22.63
CA VAL A 501 34.31 13.70 21.98
C VAL A 501 32.84 14.08 21.89
N ASP A 502 32.51 15.24 22.45
CA ASP A 502 31.22 15.91 22.28
C ASP A 502 31.46 17.21 21.53
N SER A 503 30.78 17.38 20.40
CA SER A 503 30.99 18.50 19.50
C SER A 503 29.69 19.12 19.04
N ARG A 504 29.73 20.43 18.84
CA ARG A 504 28.73 21.24 18.16
C ARG A 504 29.38 21.79 16.91
N VAL A 505 28.90 21.36 15.76
CA VAL A 505 29.46 21.72 14.46
C VAL A 505 28.42 22.46 13.64
N THR A 506 28.88 23.40 12.83
CA THR A 506 28.04 23.94 11.74
C THR A 506 28.50 23.28 10.47
N VAL A 507 27.60 22.50 9.86
CA VAL A 507 27.87 21.79 8.62
C VAL A 507 26.95 22.29 7.52
N MET A 508 27.46 22.29 6.30
CA MET A 508 26.64 22.42 5.11
C MET A 508 26.64 21.09 4.38
N ILE A 509 25.46 20.62 4.00
CA ILE A 509 25.24 19.44 3.17
C ILE A 509 24.64 19.99 1.88
N ASP A 510 25.39 19.97 0.78
CA ASP A 510 25.12 20.79 -0.42
C ASP A 510 24.81 22.27 -0.05
N SER A 511 23.54 22.68 -0.19
CA SER A 511 23.06 24.02 0.15
C SER A 511 22.29 24.09 1.48
N PHE A 512 22.13 22.98 2.18
CA PHE A 512 21.41 22.90 3.45
C PHE A 512 22.34 23.16 4.63
N ILE A 513 22.01 24.14 5.48
CA ILE A 513 22.83 24.52 6.63
C ILE A 513 22.28 23.89 7.92
N LEU A 514 23.11 23.09 8.59
CA LEU A 514 22.87 22.56 9.93
C LEU A 514 23.75 23.32 10.92
N ALA A 515 23.19 24.36 11.54
CA ALA A 515 23.88 25.11 12.59
C ALA A 515 23.71 24.44 13.97
N ASP A 516 24.78 24.44 14.77
CA ASP A 516 24.79 23.88 16.13
C ASP A 516 24.42 22.39 16.19
N LEU A 517 24.82 21.63 15.16
CA LEU A 517 24.62 20.19 15.07
C LEU A 517 25.46 19.48 16.14
N GLN A 518 24.78 18.77 17.04
CA GLN A 518 25.48 17.96 18.02
C GLN A 518 25.96 16.65 17.37
N TYR A 519 27.25 16.37 17.51
CA TYR A 519 27.87 15.14 17.07
C TYR A 519 28.71 14.56 18.20
N LYS A 520 28.42 13.30 18.56
CA LYS A 520 29.08 12.61 19.67
C LYS A 520 29.79 11.36 19.17
N ARG A 521 30.98 11.13 19.70
CA ARG A 521 31.73 9.88 19.50
C ARG A 521 32.42 9.46 20.78
N ASN A 522 32.32 8.17 21.10
CA ASN A 522 33.04 7.55 22.19
C ASN A 522 34.20 6.71 21.64
N ASN A 523 35.16 6.38 22.50
CA ASN A 523 36.29 5.49 22.21
C ASN A 523 37.16 5.96 21.02
N ILE A 524 37.29 7.28 20.84
CA ILE A 524 38.19 7.85 19.83
C ILE A 524 39.62 7.76 20.35
N THR A 525 40.50 7.12 19.58
CA THR A 525 41.93 7.05 19.92
C THR A 525 42.63 8.34 19.52
N ALA A 526 42.89 9.23 20.48
CA ALA A 526 43.63 10.47 20.25
C ALA A 526 45.14 10.24 20.34
N ILE A 527 45.89 10.70 19.34
CA ILE A 527 47.35 10.63 19.29
C ILE A 527 47.96 11.87 19.97
N ILE A 528 48.87 11.67 20.93
CA ILE A 528 49.50 12.78 21.66
C ILE A 528 50.95 12.97 21.18
N LYS A 529 51.21 14.06 20.45
CA LYS A 529 52.55 14.40 19.97
C LYS A 529 53.19 15.54 20.77
N LYS A 530 54.47 15.36 21.07
CA LYS A 530 55.36 16.39 21.64
C LYS A 530 55.95 17.24 20.50
N SER A 531 55.10 17.90 19.74
CA SER A 531 55.46 18.73 18.57
C SER A 531 54.83 20.11 18.63
N PHE A 532 55.41 21.05 17.89
CA PHE A 532 54.85 22.36 17.58
C PHE A 532 53.87 22.28 16.42
#